data_AF-A0A920LCP9-F1
#
_entry.id   AF-A0A920LCP9-F1
#
_cell.length_a   1.000
_cell.length_b   1.000
_cell.length_c   1.000
_cell.angle_alpha   90.00
_cell.angle_beta   90.00
_cell.angle_gamma   90.00
#
_symmetry.space_group_name_H-M   'P 1'
#
loop_
_entity.id
_entity.type
_entity.pdbx_description
1 polymer ?
#
loop_
_entity_poly.entity_id
_entity_poly.type
_entity_poly.pdbx_seq_one_letter_code
_entity_poly.pdbx_strand_id
1 'polypeptide(L)'
;MSQSPVDQNIIYAGTDDGIIQYTRDYGQNWIKVSVEKLPGVPKGSFVNDIKADLFDANTVYVLLDNHKFGDYKPYVYKSTDGGKSWKNITTGIPDGFLCWRLVQDHVDKNLMFLGTEYGVYVSVNGGLKWVKFSSGLPTISVRDLAIQKRENDLVAATFGRGFYVLDDYSSLRFLSASSLKNNLVFTPRKALQYNPIRSGSTSQGSNTYYAKNPDYGAILTFYLSDEILTKKQMRLKVEKGLEKSNSNIPFPGWKELMMS
;
A
#
# COMPACT_ATOMS: atom_id res chain seq x y z
N MET A 1 18.52 5.74 3.96
CA MET A 1 19.60 4.99 3.28
C MET A 1 19.03 3.66 2.77
N SER A 2 19.54 3.14 1.65
CA SER A 2 19.20 1.84 1.08
C SER A 2 20.39 1.25 0.33
N GLN A 3 20.82 0.04 0.70
CA GLN A 3 21.72 -0.77 -0.13
C GLN A 3 20.91 -1.55 -1.17
N SER A 4 21.45 -1.78 -2.36
CA SER A 4 20.80 -2.62 -3.36
C SER A 4 20.82 -4.09 -2.93
N PRO A 5 19.68 -4.79 -2.94
CA PRO A 5 19.64 -6.23 -2.66
C PRO A 5 20.28 -7.09 -3.74
N VAL A 6 20.43 -6.55 -4.97
CA VAL A 6 20.99 -7.28 -6.12
C VAL A 6 22.44 -6.94 -6.40
N ASP A 7 22.97 -5.84 -5.84
CA ASP A 7 24.39 -5.48 -5.92
C ASP A 7 24.85 -4.77 -4.63
N GLN A 8 25.67 -5.45 -3.83
CA GLN A 8 26.14 -4.95 -2.55
C GLN A 8 27.02 -3.70 -2.66
N ASN A 9 27.64 -3.46 -3.82
CA ASN A 9 28.47 -2.27 -4.04
C ASN A 9 27.65 -0.99 -4.16
N ILE A 10 26.34 -1.11 -4.40
CA ILE A 10 25.45 0.02 -4.63
C ILE A 10 24.74 0.41 -3.34
N ILE A 11 24.97 1.64 -2.91
CA ILE A 11 24.33 2.21 -1.72
C ILE A 11 23.79 3.60 -2.08
N TYR A 12 22.57 3.87 -1.64
CA TYR A 12 21.88 5.15 -1.78
C TYR A 12 21.62 5.77 -0.40
N ALA A 13 21.82 7.08 -0.29
CA ALA A 13 21.51 7.87 0.89
C ALA A 13 20.76 9.14 0.48
N GLY A 14 19.86 9.57 1.34
CA GLY A 14 19.11 10.80 1.20
C GLY A 14 19.21 11.58 2.50
N THR A 15 19.25 12.89 2.40
CA THR A 15 19.43 13.80 3.54
C THR A 15 18.28 14.81 3.63
N ASP A 16 18.18 15.47 4.78
CA ASP A 16 17.23 16.53 5.08
C ASP A 16 17.67 17.91 4.56
N ASP A 17 18.82 18.03 3.90
CA ASP A 17 19.21 19.25 3.18
C ASP A 17 18.94 19.16 1.67
N GLY A 18 18.25 18.09 1.23
CA GLY A 18 17.87 17.88 -0.17
C GLY A 18 19.01 17.37 -1.04
N ILE A 19 19.84 16.47 -0.51
CA ILE A 19 20.90 15.79 -1.26
C ILE A 19 20.60 14.29 -1.35
N ILE A 20 20.60 13.78 -2.58
CA ILE A 20 20.66 12.35 -2.89
C ILE A 20 22.12 12.00 -3.13
N GLN A 21 22.62 10.98 -2.45
CA GLN A 21 24.00 10.50 -2.58
C GLN A 21 23.99 9.02 -2.94
N TYR A 22 24.89 8.61 -3.81
CA TYR A 22 25.05 7.19 -4.12
C TYR A 22 26.49 6.80 -4.41
N THR A 23 26.81 5.55 -4.14
CA THR A 23 28.08 4.90 -4.42
C THR A 23 27.82 3.62 -5.22
N ARG A 24 28.81 3.18 -5.99
CA ARG A 24 28.82 1.91 -6.73
C ARG A 24 30.09 1.09 -6.47
N ASP A 25 30.85 1.46 -5.44
CA ASP A 25 32.13 0.87 -5.09
C ASP A 25 32.23 0.65 -3.56
N TYR A 26 31.09 0.29 -2.97
CA TYR A 26 31.00 -0.05 -1.54
C TYR A 26 31.37 1.12 -0.61
N GLY A 27 31.09 2.36 -1.05
CA GLY A 27 31.29 3.57 -0.27
C GLY A 27 32.66 4.23 -0.39
N GLN A 28 33.51 3.78 -1.32
CA GLN A 28 34.81 4.40 -1.58
C GLN A 28 34.64 5.77 -2.24
N ASN A 29 33.76 5.88 -3.24
CA ASN A 29 33.43 7.13 -3.91
C ASN A 29 31.92 7.38 -3.90
N TRP A 30 31.54 8.64 -3.64
CA TRP A 30 30.16 9.07 -3.56
C TRP A 30 29.86 10.16 -4.58
N ILE A 31 28.77 9.98 -5.32
CA ILE A 31 28.20 10.98 -6.23
C ILE A 31 27.05 11.67 -5.52
N LYS A 32 27.03 13.00 -5.56
CA LYS A 32 26.00 13.84 -4.95
C LYS A 32 25.11 14.47 -6.02
N VAL A 33 23.80 14.44 -5.80
CA VAL A 33 22.76 15.01 -6.66
C VAL A 33 21.82 15.84 -5.79
N SER A 34 21.76 17.15 -6.04
CA SER A 34 20.77 18.03 -5.41
C SER A 34 19.37 17.70 -5.92
N VAL A 35 18.39 17.64 -5.01
CA VAL A 35 16.99 17.32 -5.35
C VAL A 35 16.37 18.35 -6.29
N GLU A 36 16.88 19.59 -6.32
CA GLU A 36 16.38 20.65 -7.22
C GLU A 36 16.63 20.35 -8.71
N LYS A 37 17.49 19.37 -9.01
CA LYS A 37 17.69 18.86 -10.39
C LYS A 37 16.56 17.95 -10.85
N LEU A 38 15.73 17.46 -9.93
CA LEU A 38 14.58 16.63 -10.26
C LEU A 38 13.45 17.53 -10.79
N PRO A 39 12.72 17.10 -11.84
CA PRO A 39 11.70 17.94 -12.47
C PRO A 39 10.63 18.40 -11.48
N GLY A 40 10.50 19.71 -11.29
CA GLY A 40 9.44 20.31 -10.47
C GLY A 40 9.66 20.25 -8.96
N VAL A 41 10.85 19.85 -8.49
CA VAL A 41 11.17 19.76 -7.06
C VAL A 41 11.81 21.06 -6.57
N PRO A 42 11.28 21.70 -5.51
CA PRO A 42 11.89 22.87 -4.89
C PRO A 42 13.26 22.59 -4.25
N LYS A 43 14.09 23.62 -4.16
CA LYS A 43 15.37 23.53 -3.44
C LYS A 43 15.13 23.26 -1.95
N GLY A 44 15.91 22.33 -1.40
CA GLY A 44 15.86 21.99 0.03
C GLY A 44 14.70 21.07 0.43
N SER A 45 13.99 20.46 -0.53
CA SER A 45 13.01 19.41 -0.21
C SER A 45 13.70 18.22 0.44
N PHE A 46 13.13 17.71 1.53
CA PHE A 46 13.67 16.60 2.29
C PHE A 46 13.57 15.30 1.52
N VAL A 47 14.58 14.43 1.65
CA VAL A 47 14.47 13.05 1.21
C VAL A 47 13.84 12.22 2.34
N ASN A 48 12.53 11.98 2.25
CA ASN A 48 11.78 11.18 3.23
C ASN A 48 12.14 9.70 3.15
N ASP A 49 12.25 9.17 1.93
CA ASP A 49 12.57 7.77 1.68
C ASP A 49 13.38 7.64 0.41
N ILE A 50 14.31 6.67 0.41
CA ILE A 50 15.09 6.29 -0.75
C ILE A 50 15.23 4.78 -0.76
N LYS A 51 14.88 4.15 -1.87
CA LYS A 51 14.85 2.69 -2.00
C LYS A 51 15.47 2.24 -3.31
N ALA A 52 16.51 1.41 -3.19
CA ALA A 52 16.98 0.62 -4.30
C ALA A 52 15.91 -0.42 -4.67
N ASP A 53 15.74 -0.68 -5.96
CA ASP A 53 14.83 -1.70 -6.45
C ASP A 53 15.30 -3.09 -6.00
N LEU A 54 14.35 -3.96 -5.70
CA LEU A 54 14.61 -5.32 -5.22
C LEU A 54 15.12 -6.25 -6.34
N PHE A 55 14.95 -5.88 -7.61
CA PHE A 55 15.18 -6.74 -8.77
C PHE A 55 16.18 -6.12 -9.78
N ASP A 56 16.34 -4.80 -9.81
CA ASP A 56 17.20 -4.10 -10.76
C ASP A 56 18.21 -3.15 -10.08
N ALA A 57 19.50 -3.40 -10.29
CA ALA A 57 20.61 -2.64 -9.74
C ALA A 57 20.64 -1.16 -10.17
N ASN A 58 19.99 -0.82 -11.29
CA ASN A 58 19.96 0.55 -11.81
C ASN A 58 18.67 1.31 -11.48
N THR A 59 17.70 0.63 -10.88
CA THR A 59 16.44 1.27 -10.51
C THR A 59 16.47 1.71 -9.05
N VAL A 60 16.09 2.97 -8.82
CA VAL A 60 15.99 3.57 -7.48
C VAL A 60 14.79 4.50 -7.43
N TYR A 61 14.14 4.52 -6.27
CA TYR A 61 12.98 5.35 -5.99
C TYR A 61 13.31 6.33 -4.87
N VAL A 62 12.77 7.55 -4.97
CA VAL A 62 12.92 8.57 -3.93
C VAL A 62 11.59 9.26 -3.67
N LEU A 63 11.30 9.47 -2.39
CA LEU A 63 10.16 10.25 -1.92
C LEU A 63 10.71 11.54 -1.32
N LEU A 64 10.13 12.66 -1.75
CA LEU A 64 10.56 13.98 -1.31
C LEU A 64 9.42 14.72 -0.62
N ASP A 65 9.79 15.75 0.14
CA ASP A 65 8.85 16.47 0.96
C ASP A 65 9.26 17.93 1.17
N ASN A 66 8.31 18.82 0.97
CA ASN A 66 8.51 20.26 1.06
C ASN A 66 7.46 20.93 1.96
N HIS A 67 6.75 20.17 2.81
CA HIS A 67 5.62 20.69 3.60
C HIS A 67 6.02 21.78 4.59
N LYS A 68 7.25 21.78 5.10
CA LYS A 68 7.74 22.83 6.01
C LYS A 68 7.78 24.21 5.36
N PHE A 69 7.72 24.28 4.04
CA PHE A 69 7.63 25.52 3.26
C PHE A 69 6.22 25.76 2.70
N GLY A 70 5.21 25.03 3.18
CA GLY A 70 3.81 25.18 2.75
C GLY A 70 3.46 24.46 1.44
N ASP A 71 4.35 23.62 0.92
CA ASP A 71 4.11 22.83 -0.30
C ASP A 71 3.79 21.37 0.05
N TYR A 72 2.54 20.99 -0.16
CA TYR A 72 2.00 19.66 0.18
C TYR A 72 1.91 18.72 -1.02
N LYS A 73 2.54 19.05 -2.15
CA LYS A 73 2.49 18.20 -3.35
C LYS A 73 3.13 16.83 -3.10
N PRO A 74 2.59 15.76 -3.70
CA PRO A 74 3.27 14.47 -3.70
C PRO A 74 4.53 14.55 -4.55
N TYR A 75 5.67 14.11 -3.99
CA TYR A 75 6.91 13.96 -4.73
C TYR A 75 7.40 12.52 -4.62
N VAL A 76 7.17 11.74 -5.68
CA VAL A 76 7.64 10.36 -5.82
C VAL A 76 8.33 10.26 -7.17
N TYR A 77 9.61 9.89 -7.18
CA TYR A 77 10.43 9.80 -8.38
C TYR A 77 11.05 8.42 -8.52
N LYS A 78 11.20 8.00 -9.77
CA LYS A 78 11.90 6.78 -10.18
C LYS A 78 13.06 7.14 -11.10
N SER A 79 14.22 6.55 -10.85
CA SER A 79 15.33 6.50 -11.79
C SER A 79 15.50 5.06 -12.28
N THR A 80 15.94 4.88 -13.52
CA THR A 80 16.26 3.57 -14.13
C THR A 80 17.69 3.54 -14.68
N ASP A 81 18.48 4.58 -14.40
CA ASP A 81 19.87 4.75 -14.84
C ASP A 81 20.83 4.98 -13.67
N GLY A 82 20.43 4.54 -12.48
CA GLY A 82 21.25 4.60 -11.28
C GLY A 82 21.19 5.91 -10.50
N GLY A 83 20.18 6.75 -10.75
CA GLY A 83 20.02 8.05 -10.09
C GLY A 83 20.55 9.24 -10.91
N LYS A 84 20.87 9.04 -12.20
CA LYS A 84 21.36 10.10 -13.09
C LYS A 84 20.21 10.96 -13.63
N SER A 85 19.10 10.32 -13.99
CA SER A 85 17.86 10.98 -14.37
C SER A 85 16.67 10.42 -13.60
N TRP A 86 15.63 11.25 -13.45
CA TRP A 86 14.48 10.96 -12.60
C TRP A 86 13.17 11.30 -13.31
N LYS A 87 12.20 10.42 -13.16
CA LYS A 87 10.83 10.58 -13.66
C LYS A 87 9.87 10.64 -12.49
N ASN A 88 8.99 11.65 -12.49
CA ASN A 88 7.89 11.72 -11.54
C ASN A 88 6.90 10.57 -11.80
N ILE A 89 6.49 9.89 -10.74
CA ILE A 89 5.58 8.73 -10.77
C ILE A 89 4.38 8.93 -9.84
N THR A 90 3.83 10.14 -9.72
CA THR A 90 2.72 10.44 -8.79
C THR A 90 1.34 10.32 -9.42
N THR A 91 1.23 9.81 -10.65
CA THR A 91 -0.05 9.66 -11.36
C THR A 91 -1.06 8.85 -10.53
N GLY A 92 -2.22 9.44 -10.26
CA GLY A 92 -3.29 8.82 -9.45
C GLY A 92 -3.26 9.19 -7.96
N ILE A 93 -2.21 9.90 -7.50
CA ILE A 93 -2.14 10.50 -6.17
C ILE A 93 -2.69 11.94 -6.26
N PRO A 94 -3.66 12.33 -5.41
CA PRO A 94 -4.15 13.71 -5.38
C PRO A 94 -3.08 14.71 -4.94
N ASP A 95 -3.22 15.96 -5.37
CA ASP A 95 -2.43 17.05 -4.82
C ASP A 95 -2.72 17.24 -3.31
N GLY A 96 -1.72 17.70 -2.57
CA GLY A 96 -1.84 17.88 -1.10
C GLY A 96 -1.57 16.60 -0.29
N PHE A 97 -1.22 15.49 -0.93
CA PHE A 97 -1.01 14.21 -0.27
C PHE A 97 0.49 13.92 -0.14
N LEU A 98 1.06 14.22 1.03
CA LEU A 98 2.45 13.90 1.32
C LEU A 98 2.67 12.39 1.26
N CYS A 99 3.86 12.00 0.79
CA CYS A 99 4.28 10.62 0.65
C CYS A 99 5.44 10.35 1.61
N TRP A 100 5.31 9.30 2.42
CA TRP A 100 6.24 9.00 3.50
C TRP A 100 7.10 7.79 3.22
N ARG A 101 6.52 6.73 2.66
CA ARG A 101 7.20 5.45 2.58
C ARG A 101 6.78 4.62 1.37
N LEU A 102 7.76 4.07 0.66
CA LEU A 102 7.54 3.17 -0.48
C LEU A 102 8.11 1.78 -0.22
N VAL A 103 7.31 0.74 -0.44
CA VAL A 103 7.79 -0.65 -0.42
C VAL A 103 7.40 -1.38 -1.69
N GLN A 104 8.34 -2.14 -2.24
CA GLN A 104 8.15 -2.97 -3.42
C GLN A 104 7.89 -4.40 -2.99
N ASP A 105 6.98 -5.09 -3.66
CA ASP A 105 6.76 -6.51 -3.42
C ASP A 105 8.01 -7.34 -3.72
N HIS A 106 8.21 -8.38 -2.93
CA HIS A 106 9.40 -9.22 -2.99
C HIS A 106 9.31 -10.35 -4.03
N VAL A 107 8.18 -10.49 -4.73
CA VAL A 107 7.98 -11.48 -5.81
C VAL A 107 7.69 -10.80 -7.14
N ASP A 108 6.80 -9.80 -7.17
CA ASP A 108 6.44 -9.03 -8.36
C ASP A 108 7.03 -7.62 -8.32
N LYS A 109 7.97 -7.34 -9.23
CA LYS A 109 8.61 -6.03 -9.37
C LYS A 109 7.65 -4.87 -9.64
N ASN A 110 6.46 -5.14 -10.17
CA ASN A 110 5.48 -4.11 -10.51
C ASN A 110 4.52 -3.78 -9.37
N LEU A 111 4.38 -4.67 -8.39
CA LEU A 111 3.53 -4.44 -7.23
C LEU A 111 4.26 -3.59 -6.19
N MET A 112 3.70 -2.45 -5.86
CA MET A 112 4.29 -1.48 -4.94
C MET A 112 3.22 -0.88 -4.03
N PHE A 113 3.60 -0.56 -2.81
CA PHE A 113 2.75 0.11 -1.83
C PHE A 113 3.38 1.42 -1.38
N LEU A 114 2.53 2.43 -1.21
CA LEU A 114 2.92 3.77 -0.85
C LEU A 114 2.12 4.25 0.36
N GLY A 115 2.82 4.57 1.44
CA GLY A 115 2.27 5.21 2.63
C GLY A 115 2.21 6.72 2.42
N THR A 116 1.02 7.29 2.59
CA THR A 116 0.75 8.71 2.38
C THR A 116 0.13 9.34 3.62
N GLU A 117 -0.06 10.65 3.61
CA GLU A 117 -0.73 11.39 4.69
C GLU A 117 -2.19 10.95 4.91
N TYR A 118 -2.83 10.34 3.92
CA TYR A 118 -4.25 9.97 3.95
C TYR A 118 -4.50 8.52 3.55
N GLY A 119 -3.60 7.63 3.98
CA GLY A 119 -3.72 6.18 3.87
C GLY A 119 -2.69 5.54 2.94
N VAL A 120 -3.00 4.34 2.47
CA VAL A 120 -2.12 3.54 1.60
C VAL A 120 -2.59 3.62 0.16
N TYR A 121 -1.64 3.68 -0.77
CA TYR A 121 -1.87 3.56 -2.20
C TYR A 121 -1.12 2.32 -2.71
N VAL A 122 -1.68 1.69 -3.74
CA VAL A 122 -1.08 0.52 -4.42
C VAL A 122 -0.87 0.84 -5.89
N SER A 123 0.22 0.31 -6.45
CA SER A 123 0.48 0.28 -7.87
C SER A 123 0.76 -1.17 -8.28
N VAL A 124 0.14 -1.63 -9.36
CA VAL A 124 0.38 -2.97 -9.97
C VAL A 124 1.16 -2.87 -11.29
N ASN A 125 1.71 -1.68 -11.59
CA ASN A 125 2.38 -1.38 -12.85
C ASN A 125 3.68 -0.59 -12.64
N GLY A 126 4.37 -0.84 -11.54
CA GLY A 126 5.72 -0.30 -11.26
C GLY A 126 5.74 1.21 -11.04
N GLY A 127 4.66 1.75 -10.47
CA GLY A 127 4.51 3.18 -10.15
C GLY A 127 3.93 4.02 -11.29
N LEU A 128 3.56 3.46 -12.44
CA LEU A 128 2.95 4.23 -13.54
C LEU A 128 1.59 4.82 -13.17
N LYS A 129 0.82 4.14 -12.32
CA LYS A 129 -0.43 4.64 -11.74
C LYS A 129 -0.63 4.08 -10.35
N TRP A 130 -1.08 4.95 -9.44
CA TRP A 130 -1.45 4.63 -8.07
C TRP A 130 -2.97 4.62 -7.91
N VAL A 131 -3.47 3.71 -7.08
CA VAL A 131 -4.88 3.60 -6.70
C VAL A 131 -4.95 3.59 -5.18
N LYS A 132 -5.89 4.36 -4.62
CA LYS A 132 -6.11 4.39 -3.16
C LYS A 132 -6.52 3.00 -2.67
N PHE A 133 -5.81 2.50 -1.67
CA PHE A 133 -5.94 1.15 -1.13
C PHE A 133 -6.03 1.21 0.40
N SER A 134 -7.07 1.90 0.87
CA SER A 134 -7.30 2.18 2.30
C SER A 134 -8.63 1.64 2.81
N SER A 135 -9.21 0.63 2.16
CA SER A 135 -10.44 0.01 2.67
C SER A 135 -10.16 -0.64 4.02
N GLY A 136 -11.01 -0.37 5.02
CA GLY A 136 -10.79 -0.82 6.40
C GLY A 136 -9.78 0.02 7.19
N LEU A 137 -9.16 1.04 6.59
CA LEU A 137 -8.31 2.01 7.27
C LEU A 137 -9.05 3.35 7.43
N PRO A 138 -9.00 4.00 8.61
CA PRO A 138 -9.44 5.38 8.72
C PRO A 138 -8.56 6.30 7.85
N THR A 139 -9.04 7.50 7.55
CA THR A 139 -8.18 8.54 6.96
C THR A 139 -7.09 8.92 7.98
N ILE A 140 -5.88 8.43 7.77
CA ILE A 140 -4.74 8.61 8.67
C ILE A 140 -3.41 8.62 7.92
N SER A 141 -2.43 9.32 8.48
CA SER A 141 -1.05 9.33 8.01
C SER A 141 -0.36 7.99 8.27
N VAL A 142 0.11 7.36 7.20
CA VAL A 142 0.88 6.12 7.23
C VAL A 142 2.35 6.47 7.06
N ARG A 143 3.09 6.41 8.16
CA ARG A 143 4.48 6.91 8.25
C ARG A 143 5.50 5.86 7.83
N ASP A 144 5.17 4.58 8.00
CA ASP A 144 6.05 3.50 7.57
C ASP A 144 5.22 2.30 7.07
N LEU A 145 5.85 1.53 6.20
CA LEU A 145 5.34 0.32 5.58
C LEU A 145 6.44 -0.73 5.63
N ALA A 146 6.07 -1.96 5.99
CA ALA A 146 6.94 -3.11 5.94
C ALA A 146 6.21 -4.32 5.36
N ILE A 147 6.94 -5.13 4.60
CA ILE A 147 6.43 -6.39 4.06
C ILE A 147 7.00 -7.53 4.88
N GLN A 148 6.12 -8.33 5.49
CA GLN A 148 6.50 -9.60 6.09
C GLN A 148 6.50 -10.68 5.01
N LYS A 149 7.69 -10.96 4.45
CA LYS A 149 7.85 -11.78 3.25
C LYS A 149 7.30 -13.21 3.39
N ARG A 150 7.46 -13.83 4.57
CA ARG A 150 7.04 -15.23 4.79
C ARG A 150 5.53 -15.41 4.61
N GLU A 151 4.75 -14.44 5.09
CA GLU A 151 3.28 -14.50 5.07
C GLU A 151 2.67 -13.75 3.87
N ASN A 152 3.44 -12.88 3.22
CA ASN A 152 2.96 -11.86 2.28
C ASN A 152 2.02 -10.85 2.96
N ASP A 153 2.35 -10.44 4.20
CA ASP A 153 1.55 -9.43 4.90
C ASP A 153 2.16 -8.04 4.71
N LEU A 154 1.29 -7.04 4.60
CA LEU A 154 1.69 -5.62 4.59
C LEU A 154 1.37 -5.02 5.96
N VAL A 155 2.41 -4.60 6.66
CA VAL A 155 2.31 -3.89 7.95
C VAL A 155 2.40 -2.39 7.69
N ALA A 156 1.40 -1.65 8.13
CA ALA A 156 1.32 -0.20 8.02
C ALA A 156 1.37 0.46 9.39
N ALA A 157 2.42 1.22 9.66
CA ALA A 157 2.57 2.01 10.88
C ALA A 157 1.97 3.40 10.69
N THR A 158 1.03 3.77 11.57
CA THR A 158 0.29 5.03 11.46
C THR A 158 0.75 6.06 12.49
N PHE A 159 0.50 7.32 12.20
CA PHE A 159 0.71 8.40 13.15
C PHE A 159 -0.45 8.46 14.16
N GLY A 160 -0.24 7.85 15.34
CA GLY A 160 -1.14 7.99 16.49
C GLY A 160 -2.24 6.92 16.64
N ARG A 161 -2.33 5.93 15.75
CA ARG A 161 -3.30 4.80 15.88
C ARG A 161 -2.65 3.41 15.83
N GLY A 162 -1.35 3.33 16.11
CA GLY A 162 -0.60 2.07 16.11
C GLY A 162 -0.33 1.54 14.70
N PHE A 163 -0.33 0.22 14.53
CA PHE A 163 -0.11 -0.42 13.25
C PHE A 163 -1.31 -1.26 12.81
N TYR A 164 -1.47 -1.38 11.49
CA TYR A 164 -2.46 -2.22 10.85
C TYR A 164 -1.74 -3.28 10.01
N VAL A 165 -2.32 -4.48 9.93
CA VAL A 165 -1.78 -5.57 9.10
C VAL A 165 -2.83 -5.93 8.06
N LEU A 166 -2.43 -5.91 6.80
CA LEU A 166 -3.16 -6.56 5.74
C LEU A 166 -2.57 -7.96 5.58
N ASP A 167 -3.35 -8.95 5.97
CA ASP A 167 -2.99 -10.35 5.83
C ASP A 167 -3.04 -10.75 4.36
N ASP A 168 -1.97 -11.39 3.89
CA ASP A 168 -1.83 -11.99 2.56
C ASP A 168 -2.29 -11.11 1.39
N TYR A 169 -1.44 -10.16 1.00
CA TYR A 169 -1.68 -9.32 -0.19
C TYR A 169 -1.39 -10.05 -1.51
N SER A 170 -1.02 -11.33 -1.52
CA SER A 170 -0.49 -12.02 -2.70
C SER A 170 -1.44 -12.02 -3.91
N SER A 171 -2.75 -12.00 -3.66
CA SER A 171 -3.80 -11.89 -4.70
C SER A 171 -3.63 -10.64 -5.58
N LEU A 172 -3.05 -9.55 -5.05
CA LEU A 172 -2.82 -8.31 -5.79
C LEU A 172 -1.85 -8.48 -6.97
N ARG A 173 -0.96 -9.49 -6.92
CA ARG A 173 -0.01 -9.81 -8.01
C ARG A 173 -0.71 -10.26 -9.30
N PHE A 174 -1.95 -10.72 -9.20
CA PHE A 174 -2.75 -11.20 -10.33
C PHE A 174 -3.75 -10.15 -10.85
N LEU A 175 -3.77 -8.95 -10.25
CA LEU A 175 -4.69 -7.90 -10.64
C LEU A 175 -4.19 -7.14 -11.86
N SER A 176 -5.05 -7.06 -12.87
CA SER A 176 -4.87 -6.26 -14.07
C SER A 176 -6.23 -5.82 -14.61
N ALA A 177 -6.23 -4.83 -15.49
CA ALA A 177 -7.48 -4.38 -16.12
C ALA A 177 -8.19 -5.48 -16.92
N SER A 178 -7.46 -6.50 -17.39
CA SER A 178 -8.04 -7.67 -18.06
C SER A 178 -8.53 -8.72 -17.08
N SER A 179 -7.80 -8.97 -15.97
CA SER A 179 -8.19 -9.99 -15.00
C SER A 179 -9.45 -9.61 -14.22
N LEU A 180 -9.64 -8.32 -13.94
CA LEU A 180 -10.84 -7.78 -13.28
C LEU A 180 -12.13 -7.89 -14.11
N LYS A 181 -12.09 -8.36 -15.36
CA LYS A 181 -13.30 -8.58 -16.18
C LYS A 181 -13.98 -9.92 -15.91
N ASN A 182 -13.30 -10.83 -15.21
CA ASN A 182 -13.78 -12.18 -14.96
C ASN A 182 -13.80 -12.46 -13.46
N ASN A 183 -14.56 -13.48 -13.06
CA ASN A 183 -14.43 -14.06 -11.73
C ASN A 183 -13.07 -14.77 -11.62
N LEU A 184 -12.33 -14.52 -10.54
CA LEU A 184 -11.01 -15.10 -10.29
C LEU A 184 -11.00 -15.84 -8.96
N VAL A 185 -10.36 -16.98 -8.93
CA VAL A 185 -9.98 -17.67 -7.69
C VAL A 185 -8.47 -17.62 -7.61
N PHE A 186 -7.94 -17.05 -6.54
CA PHE A 186 -6.49 -16.93 -6.37
C PHE A 186 -5.92 -18.19 -5.74
N THR A 187 -4.64 -18.46 -6.01
CA THR A 187 -3.95 -19.58 -5.37
C THR A 187 -3.91 -19.33 -3.86
N PRO A 188 -4.46 -20.23 -3.02
CA PRO A 188 -4.45 -20.01 -1.59
C PRO A 188 -3.02 -20.13 -1.04
N ARG A 189 -2.73 -19.37 0.02
CA ARG A 189 -1.50 -19.57 0.79
C ARG A 189 -1.47 -20.96 1.41
N LYS A 190 -0.27 -21.39 1.81
CA LYS A 190 -0.09 -22.67 2.51
C LYS A 190 -0.97 -22.71 3.76
N ALA A 191 -1.96 -23.61 3.76
CA ALA A 191 -2.80 -23.86 4.93
C ALA A 191 -1.96 -24.52 6.03
N LEU A 192 -1.98 -23.96 7.23
CA LEU A 192 -1.28 -24.51 8.39
C LEU A 192 -2.26 -25.27 9.27
N GLN A 193 -1.86 -26.47 9.68
CA GLN A 193 -2.52 -27.17 10.77
C GLN A 193 -1.85 -26.72 12.08
N TYR A 194 -2.60 -26.08 12.96
CA TYR A 194 -2.13 -25.62 14.26
C TYR A 194 -3.21 -25.79 15.32
N ASN A 195 -2.80 -25.90 16.57
CA ASN A 195 -3.73 -25.87 17.69
C ASN A 195 -3.98 -24.40 18.09
N PRO A 196 -5.20 -23.87 17.96
CA PRO A 196 -5.49 -22.50 18.35
C PRO A 196 -5.19 -22.30 19.83
N ILE A 197 -4.53 -21.18 20.17
CA ILE A 197 -4.32 -20.82 21.56
C ILE A 197 -5.67 -20.41 22.14
N ARG A 198 -6.14 -21.10 23.17
CA ARG A 198 -7.28 -20.65 23.97
C ARG A 198 -6.79 -19.55 24.89
N SER A 199 -6.94 -18.29 24.47
CA SER A 199 -6.54 -17.16 25.29
C SER A 199 -7.42 -17.07 26.54
N GLY A 200 -6.81 -16.97 27.71
CA GLY A 200 -7.45 -16.73 28.99
C GLY A 200 -6.35 -16.57 30.04
N SER A 201 -6.20 -15.37 30.60
CA SER A 201 -5.32 -15.15 31.75
C SER A 201 -6.08 -15.54 33.01
N THR A 202 -5.47 -16.33 33.88
CA THR A 202 -6.05 -16.62 35.21
C THR A 202 -5.82 -15.50 36.23
N SER A 203 -4.99 -14.47 35.95
CA SER A 203 -4.70 -13.42 36.95
C SER A 203 -3.91 -12.17 36.49
N GLN A 204 -3.59 -12.00 35.20
CA GLN A 204 -2.67 -10.95 34.73
C GLN A 204 -3.37 -9.67 34.21
N GLY A 205 -4.71 -9.61 34.24
CA GLY A 205 -5.47 -8.44 33.81
C GLY A 205 -5.07 -7.95 32.41
N SER A 206 -4.84 -6.64 32.27
CA SER A 206 -4.47 -5.98 31.01
C SER A 206 -2.97 -6.04 30.68
N ASN A 207 -2.13 -6.69 31.49
CA ASN A 207 -0.68 -6.76 31.22
C ASN A 207 -0.30 -7.74 30.10
N THR A 208 -1.24 -8.58 29.66
CA THR A 208 -1.02 -9.53 28.55
C THR A 208 -1.95 -9.23 27.40
N TYR A 209 -1.37 -8.98 26.22
CA TYR A 209 -2.08 -8.90 24.96
C TYR A 209 -1.84 -10.18 24.15
N TYR A 210 -2.93 -10.80 23.70
CA TYR A 210 -2.89 -11.87 22.70
C TYR A 210 -3.65 -11.39 21.48
N ALA A 211 -2.99 -11.43 20.32
CA ALA A 211 -3.71 -11.28 19.06
C ALA A 211 -4.68 -12.47 18.88
N LYS A 212 -5.78 -12.24 18.16
CA LYS A 212 -6.68 -13.32 17.77
C LYS A 212 -5.90 -14.36 16.97
N ASN A 213 -6.19 -15.65 17.18
CA ASN A 213 -5.66 -16.70 16.30
C ASN A 213 -6.04 -16.37 14.84
N PRO A 214 -5.19 -16.75 13.86
CA PRO A 214 -5.58 -16.67 12.46
C PRO A 214 -6.81 -17.55 12.20
N ASP A 215 -7.44 -17.36 11.05
CA ASP A 215 -8.55 -18.22 10.64
C ASP A 215 -8.05 -19.64 10.36
N TYR A 216 -8.79 -20.62 10.88
CA TYR A 216 -8.40 -22.03 10.80
C TYR A 216 -8.79 -22.63 9.46
N GLY A 217 -7.85 -23.35 8.84
CA GLY A 217 -8.06 -24.06 7.57
C GLY A 217 -7.43 -23.36 6.37
N ALA A 218 -7.87 -23.75 5.17
CA ALA A 218 -7.43 -23.13 3.92
C ALA A 218 -8.27 -21.88 3.62
N ILE A 219 -7.62 -20.73 3.56
CA ILE A 219 -8.26 -19.45 3.21
C ILE A 219 -8.27 -19.33 1.69
N LEU A 220 -9.47 -19.19 1.12
CA LEU A 220 -9.66 -18.99 -0.32
C LEU A 220 -9.98 -17.53 -0.58
N THR A 221 -9.12 -16.87 -1.37
CA THR A 221 -9.37 -15.52 -1.85
C THR A 221 -9.93 -15.61 -3.26
N PHE A 222 -10.98 -14.85 -3.53
CA PHE A 222 -11.60 -14.78 -4.85
C PHE A 222 -12.04 -13.35 -5.17
N TYR A 223 -12.12 -13.05 -6.45
CA TYR A 223 -12.68 -11.81 -6.98
C TYR A 223 -13.90 -12.16 -7.82
N LEU A 224 -14.99 -11.43 -7.62
CA LEU A 224 -16.18 -11.54 -8.44
C LEU A 224 -16.33 -10.25 -9.24
N SER A 225 -16.45 -10.36 -10.56
CA SER A 225 -16.67 -9.22 -11.44
C SER A 225 -18.08 -8.65 -11.26
N ASP A 226 -19.04 -9.50 -10.91
CA ASP A 226 -20.42 -9.12 -10.65
C ASP A 226 -20.67 -8.88 -9.16
N GLU A 227 -21.39 -7.79 -8.87
CA GLU A 227 -21.82 -7.46 -7.52
C GLU A 227 -22.89 -8.47 -7.05
N ILE A 228 -22.51 -9.42 -6.18
CA ILE A 228 -23.49 -10.28 -5.51
C ILE A 228 -24.15 -9.48 -4.38
N LEU A 229 -25.31 -8.91 -4.69
CA LEU A 229 -26.13 -8.21 -3.71
C LEU A 229 -26.90 -9.20 -2.85
N THR A 230 -26.86 -9.00 -1.54
CA THR A 230 -27.81 -9.65 -0.63
C THR A 230 -29.24 -9.24 -0.98
N LYS A 231 -30.25 -10.05 -0.60
CA LYS A 231 -31.66 -9.68 -0.77
C LYS A 231 -31.97 -8.30 -0.17
N LYS A 232 -31.40 -7.99 1.00
CA LYS A 232 -31.49 -6.67 1.63
C LYS A 232 -30.94 -5.55 0.75
N GLN A 233 -29.76 -5.74 0.16
CA GLN A 233 -29.14 -4.71 -0.68
C GLN A 233 -29.84 -4.55 -2.02
N MET A 234 -30.32 -5.64 -2.64
CA MET A 234 -31.18 -5.58 -3.84
C MET A 234 -32.42 -4.75 -3.56
N ARG A 235 -33.09 -5.00 -2.43
CA ARG A 235 -34.26 -4.21 -2.01
C ARG A 235 -33.92 -2.74 -1.85
N LEU A 236 -32.88 -2.40 -1.07
CA LEU A 236 -32.46 -1.01 -0.87
C LEU A 236 -32.10 -0.30 -2.18
N LYS A 237 -31.56 -1.03 -3.16
CA LYS A 237 -31.24 -0.49 -4.50
C LYS A 237 -32.51 -0.14 -5.28
N VAL A 238 -33.54 -0.98 -5.20
CA VAL A 238 -34.87 -0.74 -5.78
C VAL A 238 -35.55 0.44 -5.09
N GLU A 239 -35.58 0.46 -3.75
CA GLU A 239 -36.17 1.54 -2.95
C GLU A 239 -35.54 2.90 -3.29
N LYS A 240 -34.20 2.99 -3.34
CA LYS A 240 -33.49 4.21 -3.79
C LYS A 240 -33.82 4.63 -5.22
N GLY A 241 -34.11 3.67 -6.11
CA GLY A 241 -34.56 3.95 -7.47
C GLY A 241 -35.94 4.60 -7.48
N LEU A 242 -36.88 4.05 -6.70
CA LEU A 242 -38.24 4.57 -6.54
C LEU A 242 -38.26 5.94 -5.85
N GLU A 243 -37.41 6.17 -4.85
CA GLU A 243 -37.23 7.49 -4.24
C GLU A 243 -36.79 8.53 -5.26
N LYS A 244 -35.82 8.20 -6.12
CA LYS A 244 -35.35 9.11 -7.18
C LYS A 244 -36.42 9.42 -8.21
N SER A 245 -37.31 8.47 -8.51
CA SER A 245 -38.45 8.67 -9.40
C SER A 245 -39.70 9.21 -8.69
N ASN A 246 -39.57 9.62 -7.41
CA ASN A 246 -40.66 10.12 -6.57
C ASN A 246 -41.89 9.19 -6.56
N SER A 247 -41.65 7.89 -6.68
CA SER A 247 -42.64 6.84 -6.77
C SER A 247 -42.86 6.18 -5.41
N ASN A 248 -44.04 5.59 -5.20
CA ASN A 248 -44.38 5.00 -3.91
C ASN A 248 -43.52 3.76 -3.63
N ILE A 249 -42.99 3.65 -2.40
CA ILE A 249 -42.14 2.53 -1.99
C ILE A 249 -43.03 1.45 -1.37
N PRO A 250 -43.22 0.30 -2.04
CA PRO A 250 -44.11 -0.74 -1.52
C PRO A 250 -43.47 -1.44 -0.31
N PHE A 251 -44.32 -1.85 0.64
CA PHE A 251 -43.88 -2.69 1.76
C PHE A 251 -43.52 -4.09 1.25
N PRO A 252 -42.27 -4.57 1.44
CA PRO A 252 -41.79 -5.87 0.93
C PRO A 252 -42.41 -7.08 1.67
N GLY A 253 -43.09 -6.87 2.80
CA GLY A 253 -43.65 -7.96 3.61
C GLY A 253 -42.68 -8.49 4.67
N TRP A 254 -43.24 -9.01 5.76
CA TRP A 254 -42.48 -9.49 6.92
C TRP A 254 -41.56 -10.68 6.62
N LYS A 255 -41.96 -11.56 5.69
CA LYS A 255 -41.18 -12.74 5.31
C LYS A 255 -39.86 -12.36 4.63
N GLU A 256 -39.89 -11.29 3.82
CA GLU A 256 -38.72 -10.80 3.09
C GLU A 256 -37.78 -9.97 3.98
N LEU A 257 -38.31 -9.39 5.08
CA LEU A 257 -37.54 -8.72 6.13
C LEU A 257 -36.83 -9.69 7.08
N MET A 258 -37.37 -10.89 7.30
CA MET A 258 -36.75 -11.90 8.19
C MET A 258 -35.70 -12.78 7.50
N MET A 259 -35.69 -12.82 6.17
CA MET A 259 -34.73 -13.60 5.36
C MET A 259 -33.55 -12.76 4.81
N SER A 260 -33.39 -11.52 5.30
CA SER A 260 -32.49 -10.50 4.74
C SER A 260 -31.21 -10.29 5.53
#